data_AF-M2QLI3-F1
#
_entry.id   AF-M2QLI3-F1
#
_cell.length_a   1.000
_cell.length_b   1.000
_cell.length_c   1.000
_cell.angle_alpha   90.00
_cell.angle_beta   90.00
_cell.angle_gamma   90.00
#
_symmetry.space_group_name_H-M   'P 1'
#
loop_
_entity.id
_entity.type
_entity.pdbx_description
1 polymer ?
#
loop_
_entity_poly.entity_id
_entity_poly.type
_entity_poly.pdbx_seq_one_letter_code
_entity_poly.pdbx_strand_id
1 'polypeptide(L)'
;MIVEKGDRLDDPVPVGDAPPSYETAVLSFRDEKTQATSQSTSLASPTSVTREHAYPPPTVPSGSKQPKRTSGWFIFDRVQQARTAQQVKVTVVSLIRDVVKQAEVGAFSTILQNCAETCKTYNIDFGALLCEQSIEGHSPIYWAIIKRSSEPTSSTSPGGRNESKLVETLLRLAAPFNDTALSEIRLACLQNSDQILFQRLKPLFTRLSGPEDILLGGTHPPDDIEVEEKRGQEGAFIARFKIAMFQKRMNISQDVKLEFIARGRLWMLRFIVVRGTSDRRTGVHWQRPGTWAVTLSLLEHSSPTALDSRLLIEEPEHPVIPPSPSSPTARAGRTTPKPTISLRLKSSSHLAPQGPPQHGDVIVVPLSDSLMAQSLQYADCSYIDRDGTLRGRLEASLSPPGENCVIC
;
A
#
# COMPACT_ATOMS: atom_id res chain seq x y z
N MET A 1 -4.71 5.42 -63.61
CA MET A 1 -6.05 4.88 -63.27
C MET A 1 -6.40 5.42 -61.91
N ILE A 2 -7.23 6.45 -61.91
CA ILE A 2 -7.71 7.18 -60.72
C ILE A 2 -9.03 6.51 -60.35
N VAL A 3 -9.12 5.93 -59.15
CA VAL A 3 -10.37 5.36 -58.64
C VAL A 3 -11.02 6.43 -57.77
N GLU A 4 -12.13 6.94 -58.27
CA GLU A 4 -12.96 7.95 -57.63
C GLU A 4 -13.61 7.41 -56.35
N LYS A 5 -13.61 8.29 -55.35
CA LYS A 5 -14.13 8.13 -54.00
C LYS A 5 -15.63 8.44 -54.04
N GLY A 6 -16.46 7.43 -53.83
CA GLY A 6 -17.92 7.58 -53.75
C GLY A 6 -18.35 8.12 -52.39
N ASP A 7 -19.02 9.29 -52.41
CA ASP A 7 -19.75 9.87 -51.29
C ASP A 7 -20.92 8.97 -50.89
N ARG A 8 -21.05 8.71 -49.58
CA ARG A 8 -22.15 7.94 -49.02
C ARG A 8 -22.92 8.79 -48.00
N LEU A 9 -24.06 9.25 -48.50
CA LEU A 9 -25.33 9.58 -47.87
C LEU A 9 -25.42 9.58 -46.34
N ASP A 10 -25.88 10.72 -45.85
CA ASP A 10 -26.44 11.01 -44.52
C ASP A 10 -27.48 9.98 -44.08
N ASP A 11 -27.25 9.41 -42.89
CA ASP A 11 -28.21 8.57 -42.18
C ASP A 11 -28.74 9.38 -40.96
N PRO A 12 -30.05 9.69 -40.89
CA PRO A 12 -30.61 10.48 -39.80
C PRO A 12 -30.66 9.67 -38.49
N VAL A 13 -29.94 10.16 -37.49
CA VAL A 13 -29.91 9.58 -36.13
C VAL A 13 -31.31 9.70 -35.48
N PRO A 14 -31.91 8.59 -35.02
CA PRO A 14 -33.16 8.64 -34.27
C PRO A 14 -32.92 9.24 -32.88
N VAL A 15 -33.63 10.32 -32.58
CA VAL A 15 -33.75 10.92 -31.25
C VAL A 15 -34.64 9.98 -30.41
N GLY A 16 -34.02 9.18 -29.55
CA GLY A 16 -34.71 8.24 -28.68
C GLY A 16 -34.03 8.12 -27.31
N ASP A 17 -34.81 8.43 -26.28
CA ASP A 17 -34.66 8.11 -24.86
C ASP A 17 -33.40 8.57 -24.13
N ALA A 18 -33.52 9.75 -23.51
CA ALA A 18 -32.72 10.12 -22.36
C ALA A 18 -32.99 9.15 -21.18
N PRO A 19 -31.95 8.67 -20.48
CA PRO A 19 -32.14 7.82 -19.31
C PRO A 19 -32.81 8.60 -18.16
N PRO A 20 -33.64 7.94 -17.34
CA PRO A 20 -34.30 8.58 -16.20
C PRO A 20 -33.27 9.07 -15.17
N SER A 21 -33.55 10.26 -14.62
CA SER A 21 -32.82 10.87 -13.51
C SER A 21 -32.98 10.05 -12.23
N TYR A 22 -31.88 9.48 -11.72
CA TYR A 22 -31.85 8.89 -10.38
C TYR A 22 -31.69 9.99 -9.32
N GLU A 23 -32.82 10.43 -8.77
CA GLU A 23 -32.87 11.15 -7.51
C GLU A 23 -32.85 10.17 -6.31
N THR A 24 -31.86 10.37 -5.46
CA THR A 24 -31.91 10.30 -3.99
C THR A 24 -32.55 9.07 -3.31
N ALA A 25 -31.75 8.02 -3.10
CA ALA A 25 -32.05 7.02 -2.08
C ALA A 25 -31.67 7.56 -0.69
N VAL A 26 -32.70 7.98 0.06
CA VAL A 26 -32.64 8.27 1.50
C VAL A 26 -32.39 6.96 2.26
N LEU A 27 -31.34 6.96 3.08
CA LEU A 27 -31.02 5.88 4.02
C LEU A 27 -32.17 5.67 5.02
N SER A 28 -32.91 4.58 4.86
CA SER A 28 -33.77 4.05 5.94
C SER A 28 -32.92 3.13 6.83
N PHE A 29 -32.55 3.65 8.00
CA PHE A 29 -32.07 2.83 9.11
C PHE A 29 -33.20 1.95 9.60
N ARG A 30 -33.00 0.63 9.54
CA ARG A 30 -33.88 -0.35 10.17
C ARG A 30 -33.18 -0.85 11.44
N ASP A 31 -33.73 -0.48 12.59
CA ASP A 31 -33.45 -1.06 13.89
C ASP A 31 -33.79 -2.55 13.85
N GLU A 32 -32.76 -3.41 13.99
CA GLU A 32 -32.96 -4.83 14.20
C GLU A 32 -32.76 -5.18 15.67
N LYS A 33 -33.86 -5.68 16.21
CA LYS A 33 -34.17 -5.95 17.60
C LYS A 33 -33.44 -7.21 18.09
N THR A 34 -32.77 -7.04 19.22
CA THR A 34 -32.18 -8.07 20.08
C THR A 34 -33.11 -9.25 20.28
N GLN A 35 -32.67 -10.47 19.93
CA GLN A 35 -33.28 -11.70 20.42
C GLN A 35 -32.21 -12.58 21.07
N ALA A 36 -32.25 -12.59 22.39
CA ALA A 36 -31.51 -13.50 23.24
C ALA A 36 -32.07 -14.92 23.07
N THR A 37 -31.19 -15.89 22.82
CA THR A 37 -31.50 -17.30 23.11
C THR A 37 -30.29 -17.90 23.81
N SER A 38 -30.50 -18.17 25.09
CA SER A 38 -29.65 -18.95 25.96
C SER A 38 -29.65 -20.42 25.51
N GLN A 39 -28.50 -21.08 25.47
CA GLN A 39 -28.39 -22.47 25.92
C GLN A 39 -26.95 -22.82 26.27
N SER A 40 -26.83 -23.28 27.50
CA SER A 40 -25.68 -23.77 28.25
C SER A 40 -25.33 -25.21 27.88
N THR A 41 -24.03 -25.54 27.87
CA THR A 41 -23.51 -26.75 28.55
C THR A 41 -21.98 -26.69 28.64
N SER A 42 -21.48 -27.38 29.66
CA SER A 42 -20.27 -27.15 30.44
C SER A 42 -19.18 -28.21 30.23
N LEU A 43 -18.03 -28.00 30.90
CA LEU A 43 -16.93 -28.93 31.27
C LEU A 43 -15.74 -28.92 30.28
N ALA A 44 -14.46 -28.81 30.66
CA ALA A 44 -13.77 -28.82 31.95
C ALA A 44 -12.38 -28.14 31.82
N SER A 45 -11.82 -27.68 32.94
CA SER A 45 -10.46 -27.16 33.11
C SER A 45 -9.39 -28.26 33.00
N PRO A 46 -8.08 -27.90 32.89
CA PRO A 46 -7.27 -27.85 34.11
C PRO A 46 -6.20 -26.73 34.21
N THR A 47 -6.04 -26.29 35.46
CA THR A 47 -4.80 -25.99 36.22
C THR A 47 -3.91 -24.79 35.87
N SER A 48 -4.13 -23.77 36.69
CA SER A 48 -3.28 -22.71 37.24
C SER A 48 -1.76 -22.95 37.34
N VAL A 49 -0.99 -21.90 36.99
CA VAL A 49 0.32 -21.62 37.60
C VAL A 49 0.23 -20.30 38.35
N THR A 50 0.42 -20.42 39.66
CA THR A 50 0.44 -19.38 40.68
C THR A 50 1.65 -18.46 40.48
N ARG A 51 1.46 -17.14 40.44
CA ARG A 51 2.56 -16.17 40.60
C ARG A 51 2.20 -15.17 41.68
N GLU A 52 3.11 -15.08 42.64
CA GLU A 52 3.00 -14.39 43.92
C GLU A 52 2.78 -12.88 43.76
N HIS A 53 1.75 -12.38 44.44
CA HIS A 53 1.55 -10.96 44.69
C HIS A 53 2.21 -10.59 46.02
N ALA A 54 3.21 -9.72 45.95
CA ALA A 54 3.77 -9.05 47.11
C ALA A 54 2.81 -7.94 47.58
N TYR A 55 2.42 -8.02 48.85
CA TYR A 55 1.63 -7.02 49.57
C TYR A 55 2.46 -5.75 49.85
N PRO A 56 1.89 -4.54 49.73
CA PRO A 56 2.39 -3.35 50.41
C PRO A 56 1.75 -3.18 51.81
N PRO A 57 2.43 -2.47 52.74
CA PRO A 57 2.03 -2.35 54.14
C PRO A 57 0.86 -1.37 54.38
N PRO A 58 0.20 -1.43 55.55
CA PRO A 58 -0.91 -0.55 55.90
C PRO A 58 -0.43 0.83 56.35
N THR A 59 -0.92 1.88 55.69
CA THR A 59 -0.65 3.28 56.07
C THR A 59 -1.79 3.85 56.92
N VAL A 60 -1.39 4.43 58.04
CA VAL A 60 -2.14 5.03 59.14
C VAL A 60 -3.04 6.22 58.69
N PRO A 61 -4.25 6.42 59.26
CA PRO A 61 -5.08 7.57 58.94
C PRO A 61 -4.61 8.81 59.73
N SER A 62 -3.87 9.70 59.06
CA SER A 62 -3.56 11.03 59.61
C SER A 62 -4.55 12.05 59.06
N GLY A 63 -5.36 12.62 59.96
CA GLY A 63 -6.34 13.64 59.64
C GLY A 63 -5.70 14.93 59.12
N SER A 64 -5.93 15.23 57.83
CA SER A 64 -5.64 16.53 57.24
C SER A 64 -6.94 17.20 56.82
N LYS A 65 -7.13 18.41 57.36
CA LYS A 65 -8.24 19.33 57.18
C LYS A 65 -8.61 19.49 55.70
N GLN A 66 -9.87 19.21 55.34
CA GLN A 66 -10.42 19.49 54.01
C GLN A 66 -10.35 21.01 53.72
N PRO A 67 -9.63 21.44 52.67
CA PRO A 67 -9.81 22.79 52.14
C PRO A 67 -11.16 22.86 51.42
N LYS A 68 -11.96 23.88 51.77
CA LYS A 68 -13.25 24.20 51.16
C LYS A 68 -13.08 24.30 49.64
N ARG A 69 -13.77 23.43 48.90
CA ARG A 69 -13.89 23.45 47.43
C ARG A 69 -14.55 24.77 47.01
N THR A 70 -13.76 25.73 46.54
CA THR A 70 -14.23 26.86 45.73
C THR A 70 -14.41 26.38 44.29
N SER A 71 -15.48 25.62 44.05
CA SER A 71 -15.85 25.07 42.74
C SER A 71 -16.86 26.01 42.06
N GLY A 72 -16.49 26.67 40.97
CA GLY A 72 -17.49 27.39 40.17
C GLY A 72 -17.00 28.19 38.96
N TRP A 73 -15.81 28.78 38.97
CA TRP A 73 -15.42 29.77 37.92
C TRP A 73 -14.51 29.22 36.81
N PHE A 74 -13.89 28.06 36.98
CA PHE A 74 -13.01 27.45 35.95
C PHE A 74 -13.76 26.79 34.79
N ILE A 75 -15.09 26.73 34.82
CA ILE A 75 -15.89 26.12 33.75
C ILE A 75 -16.07 27.11 32.58
N PHE A 76 -16.21 28.42 32.87
CA PHE A 76 -16.45 29.43 31.84
C PHE A 76 -15.24 29.67 30.94
N ASP A 77 -14.03 29.72 31.51
CA ASP A 77 -12.79 29.91 30.73
C ASP A 77 -12.54 28.75 29.75
N ARG A 78 -12.83 27.51 30.17
CA ARG A 78 -12.71 26.33 29.29
C ARG A 78 -13.68 26.36 28.11
N VAL A 79 -14.91 26.82 28.32
CA VAL A 79 -15.90 26.95 27.24
C VAL A 79 -15.47 28.02 26.23
N GLN A 80 -14.92 29.13 26.70
CA GLN A 80 -14.41 30.18 25.82
C GLN A 80 -13.17 29.72 25.05
N GLN A 81 -12.22 29.06 25.72
CA GLN A 81 -11.04 28.47 25.08
C GLN A 81 -11.42 27.44 24.02
N ALA A 82 -12.41 26.58 24.29
CA ALA A 82 -12.89 25.59 23.32
C ALA A 82 -13.49 26.26 22.07
N ARG A 83 -14.26 27.34 22.24
CA ARG A 83 -14.81 28.12 21.12
C ARG A 83 -13.70 28.78 20.30
N THR A 84 -12.71 29.38 20.97
CA THR A 84 -11.55 29.99 20.30
C THR A 84 -10.73 28.94 19.56
N ALA A 85 -10.45 27.78 20.16
CA ALA A 85 -9.74 26.70 19.50
C ALA A 85 -10.47 26.20 18.26
N GLN A 86 -11.81 26.10 18.29
CA GLN A 86 -12.59 25.71 17.12
C GLN A 86 -12.55 26.77 16.01
N GLN A 87 -12.60 28.06 16.35
CA GLN A 87 -12.43 29.14 15.37
C GLN A 87 -11.04 29.06 14.72
N VAL A 88 -9.99 28.89 15.53
CA VAL A 88 -8.62 28.71 15.06
C VAL A 88 -8.52 27.50 14.13
N LYS A 89 -9.12 26.35 14.49
CA LYS A 89 -9.16 25.16 13.64
C LYS A 89 -9.79 25.46 12.27
N VAL A 90 -10.95 26.14 12.23
CA VAL A 90 -11.62 26.51 10.98
C VAL A 90 -10.75 27.44 10.13
N THR A 91 -10.14 28.44 10.74
CA THR A 91 -9.22 29.37 10.05
C THR A 91 -8.01 28.64 9.47
N VAL A 92 -7.37 27.78 10.26
CA VAL A 92 -6.20 26.99 9.82
C VAL A 92 -6.57 26.06 8.66
N VAL A 93 -7.70 25.35 8.75
CA VAL A 93 -8.19 24.49 7.67
C VAL A 93 -8.47 25.29 6.38
N SER A 94 -9.04 26.49 6.50
CA SER A 94 -9.24 27.37 5.34
C SER A 94 -7.91 27.77 4.70
N LEU A 95 -6.91 28.16 5.49
CA LEU A 95 -5.58 28.52 4.99
C LEU A 95 -4.89 27.32 4.32
N ILE A 96 -4.97 26.13 4.91
CA ILE A 96 -4.44 24.90 4.32
C ILE A 96 -5.12 24.63 2.97
N ARG A 97 -6.45 24.78 2.91
CA ARG A 97 -7.21 24.61 1.66
C ARG A 97 -6.74 25.59 0.59
N ASP A 98 -6.50 26.85 0.94
CA ASP A 98 -6.02 27.86 0.02
C ASP A 98 -4.61 27.55 -0.47
N VAL A 99 -3.72 27.11 0.42
CA VAL A 99 -2.36 26.64 0.07
C VAL A 99 -2.40 25.45 -0.91
N VAL A 100 -3.31 24.50 -0.71
CA VAL A 100 -3.48 23.33 -1.59
C VAL A 100 -4.18 23.71 -2.91
N LYS A 101 -4.94 24.81 -2.96
CA LYS A 101 -5.57 25.31 -4.20
C LYS A 101 -4.64 26.17 -5.02
N GLN A 102 -3.85 27.01 -4.37
CA GLN A 102 -3.01 28.02 -4.98
C GLN A 102 -1.62 27.85 -4.39
N ALA A 103 -0.92 26.79 -4.81
CA ALA A 103 0.46 26.55 -4.41
C ALA A 103 1.37 27.64 -5.04
N GLU A 104 1.31 28.86 -4.51
CA GLU A 104 2.17 29.95 -4.93
C GLU A 104 3.62 29.60 -4.62
N VAL A 105 4.49 30.01 -5.54
CA VAL A 105 5.92 29.70 -5.50
C VAL A 105 6.55 30.27 -4.22
N GLY A 106 6.77 29.41 -3.23
CA GLY A 106 7.63 29.68 -2.08
C GLY A 106 6.94 30.17 -0.79
N ALA A 107 5.69 30.63 -0.82
CA ALA A 107 5.02 31.16 0.38
C ALA A 107 4.43 30.07 1.29
N PHE A 108 4.08 28.90 0.74
CA PHE A 108 3.37 27.85 1.48
C PHE A 108 4.11 27.33 2.72
N SER A 109 5.45 27.28 2.67
CA SER A 109 6.25 26.76 3.80
C SER A 109 6.10 27.64 5.05
N THR A 110 6.14 28.97 4.86
CA THR A 110 5.95 29.94 5.96
C THR A 110 4.51 29.91 6.48
N ILE A 111 3.52 29.82 5.59
CA ILE A 111 2.10 29.74 5.97
C ILE A 111 1.84 28.48 6.81
N LEU A 112 2.31 27.32 6.37
CA LEU A 112 2.12 26.05 7.10
C LEU A 112 2.84 26.06 8.45
N GLN A 113 4.03 26.64 8.53
CA GLN A 113 4.77 26.78 9.79
C GLN A 113 4.00 27.67 10.79
N ASN A 114 3.49 28.82 10.32
CA ASN A 114 2.68 29.71 11.15
C ASN A 114 1.38 29.03 11.62
N CYS A 115 0.75 28.22 10.77
CA CYS A 115 -0.41 27.43 11.14
C CYS A 115 -0.06 26.40 12.23
N ALA A 116 1.05 25.69 12.08
CA ALA A 116 1.51 24.71 13.07
C ALA A 116 1.82 25.35 14.43
N GLU A 117 2.48 26.51 14.45
CA GLU A 117 2.77 27.27 15.68
C GLU A 117 1.49 27.81 16.34
N THR A 118 0.54 28.28 15.53
CA THR A 118 -0.78 28.70 16.00
C THR A 118 -1.52 27.52 16.62
N CYS A 119 -1.61 26.38 15.93
CA CYS A 119 -2.22 25.17 16.45
C CYS A 119 -1.61 24.73 17.78
N LYS A 120 -0.27 24.76 17.89
CA LYS A 120 0.45 24.45 19.13
C LYS A 120 0.04 25.37 20.30
N THR A 121 -0.16 26.67 20.03
CA THR A 121 -0.59 27.64 21.04
C THR A 121 -1.98 27.33 21.60
N TYR A 122 -2.87 26.77 20.77
CA TYR A 122 -4.23 26.39 21.16
C TYR A 122 -4.39 24.90 21.48
N ASN A 123 -3.29 24.15 21.63
CA ASN A 123 -3.28 22.71 21.89
C ASN A 123 -4.08 21.89 20.84
N ILE A 124 -3.97 22.28 19.58
CA ILE A 124 -4.54 21.58 18.43
C ILE A 124 -3.43 20.77 17.77
N ASP A 125 -3.68 19.50 17.49
CA ASP A 125 -2.76 18.66 16.73
C ASP A 125 -2.82 19.03 15.24
N PHE A 126 -1.80 19.76 14.77
CA PHE A 126 -1.71 20.16 13.37
C PHE A 126 -1.56 18.96 12.42
N GLY A 127 -0.88 17.89 12.85
CA GLY A 127 -0.71 16.71 12.02
C GLY A 127 -2.02 15.96 11.82
N ALA A 128 -2.84 15.87 12.87
CA ALA A 128 -4.20 15.35 12.77
C ALA A 128 -5.05 16.17 11.79
N LEU A 129 -4.99 17.50 11.81
CA LEU A 129 -5.71 18.36 10.85
C LEU A 129 -5.32 18.11 9.40
N LEU A 130 -4.03 17.84 9.13
CA LEU A 130 -3.55 17.52 7.79
C LEU A 130 -4.04 16.15 7.29
N CYS A 131 -4.43 15.25 8.20
CA CYS A 131 -4.98 13.93 7.90
C CYS A 131 -6.52 13.89 7.94
N GLU A 132 -7.17 14.93 8.44
CA GLU A 132 -8.63 15.03 8.49
C GLU A 132 -9.23 15.31 7.11
N GLN A 133 -10.34 14.64 6.79
CA GLN A 133 -11.12 14.80 5.56
C GLN A 133 -11.88 16.13 5.49
N SER A 134 -11.14 17.23 5.44
CA SER A 134 -11.65 18.60 5.64
C SER A 134 -11.88 19.38 4.34
N ILE A 135 -11.50 18.82 3.19
CA ILE A 135 -11.64 19.44 1.88
C ILE A 135 -12.37 18.44 0.98
N GLU A 136 -13.64 18.71 0.69
CA GLU A 136 -14.43 17.93 -0.29
C GLU A 136 -14.41 16.40 -0.01
N GLY A 137 -14.43 16.02 1.28
CA GLY A 137 -14.44 14.62 1.71
C GLY A 137 -13.06 13.94 1.78
N HIS A 138 -11.97 14.67 1.51
CA HIS A 138 -10.60 14.14 1.54
C HIS A 138 -9.65 15.03 2.35
N SER A 139 -8.49 14.47 2.71
CA SER A 139 -7.44 15.22 3.38
C SER A 139 -6.76 16.26 2.47
N PRO A 140 -6.18 17.32 3.06
CA PRO A 140 -5.27 18.22 2.35
C PRO A 140 -4.12 17.51 1.64
N ILE A 141 -3.58 16.43 2.23
CA ILE A 141 -2.49 15.64 1.65
C ILE A 141 -2.95 14.94 0.38
N TYR A 142 -4.13 14.32 0.40
CA TYR A 142 -4.75 13.72 -0.78
C TYR A 142 -4.79 14.71 -1.95
N TRP A 143 -5.38 15.89 -1.73
CA TRP A 143 -5.51 16.91 -2.77
C TRP A 143 -4.17 17.45 -3.26
N ALA A 144 -3.18 17.59 -2.37
CA ALA A 144 -1.83 18.02 -2.75
C ALA A 144 -1.15 16.98 -3.67
N ILE A 145 -1.37 15.68 -3.44
CA ILE A 145 -0.86 14.62 -4.30
C ILE A 145 -1.58 14.61 -5.66
N ILE A 146 -2.92 14.69 -5.66
CA ILE A 146 -3.73 14.68 -6.88
C ILE A 146 -3.38 15.83 -7.82
N LYS A 147 -3.20 17.04 -7.27
CA LYS A 147 -2.90 18.24 -8.06
C LYS A 147 -1.47 18.30 -8.57
N ARG A 148 -0.60 17.44 -8.06
CA ARG A 148 0.79 17.38 -8.52
C ARG A 148 0.81 16.91 -9.96
N SER A 149 1.49 17.64 -10.83
CA SER A 149 1.72 17.16 -12.21
C SER A 149 2.56 15.89 -12.20
N SER A 150 2.03 14.79 -12.74
CA SER A 150 2.75 13.51 -12.89
C SER A 150 3.82 13.56 -13.98
N GLU A 151 3.85 14.61 -14.80
CA GLU A 151 4.74 14.67 -15.94
C GLU A 151 6.19 14.85 -15.44
N PRO A 152 7.11 13.92 -15.80
CA PRO A 152 8.54 14.06 -15.55
C PRO A 152 9.06 15.17 -16.48
N THR A 153 8.66 16.40 -16.18
CA THR A 153 9.06 17.57 -16.93
C THR A 153 10.57 17.63 -16.86
N SER A 154 11.18 17.48 -18.03
CA SER A 154 12.55 17.92 -18.30
C SER A 154 12.78 19.21 -17.53
N SER A 155 13.87 19.21 -16.76
CA SER A 155 14.15 19.99 -15.54
C SER A 155 13.95 21.52 -15.55
N THR A 156 13.37 22.11 -16.58
CA THR A 156 13.34 23.53 -16.86
C THR A 156 12.09 24.24 -16.31
N SER A 157 10.99 23.53 -16.04
CA SER A 157 9.76 24.16 -15.53
C SER A 157 9.82 24.39 -14.01
N PRO A 158 9.81 25.64 -13.52
CA PRO A 158 9.91 25.93 -12.08
C PRO A 158 8.67 25.49 -11.27
N GLY A 159 7.51 25.26 -11.91
CA GLY A 159 6.26 24.90 -11.23
C GLY A 159 6.27 23.54 -10.53
N GLY A 160 6.66 22.46 -11.22
CA GLY A 160 6.57 21.08 -10.69
C GLY A 160 7.46 20.81 -9.47
N ARG A 161 8.56 21.56 -9.30
CA ARG A 161 9.41 21.46 -8.11
C ARG A 161 8.70 21.93 -6.85
N ASN A 162 7.82 22.92 -6.95
CA ASN A 162 7.13 23.49 -5.79
C ASN A 162 6.03 22.56 -5.27
N GLU A 163 5.27 21.93 -6.16
CA GLU A 163 4.23 20.97 -5.79
C GLU A 163 4.81 19.75 -5.06
N SER A 164 5.94 19.23 -5.57
CA SER A 164 6.65 18.14 -4.89
C SER A 164 7.13 18.55 -3.49
N LYS A 165 7.66 19.77 -3.35
CA LYS A 165 8.09 20.31 -2.06
C LYS A 165 6.90 20.54 -1.12
N LEU A 166 5.74 20.93 -1.62
CA LEU A 166 4.51 21.07 -0.84
C LEU A 166 4.08 19.72 -0.27
N VAL A 167 3.99 18.67 -1.10
CA VAL A 167 3.65 17.31 -0.67
C VAL A 167 4.63 16.82 0.41
N GLU A 168 5.94 16.97 0.18
CA GLU A 168 6.95 16.60 1.18
C GLU A 168 6.81 17.36 2.50
N THR A 169 6.51 18.67 2.43
CA THR A 169 6.34 19.51 3.60
C THR A 169 5.10 19.09 4.40
N LEU A 170 3.98 18.83 3.73
CA LEU A 170 2.75 18.36 4.36
C LEU A 170 2.96 16.98 5.00
N LEU A 171 3.59 16.04 4.30
CA LEU A 171 3.88 14.71 4.84
C LEU A 171 4.78 14.77 6.07
N ARG A 172 5.80 15.64 6.07
CA ARG A 172 6.67 15.84 7.22
C ARG A 172 5.93 16.41 8.42
N LEU A 173 5.02 17.36 8.21
CA LEU A 173 4.23 18.00 9.27
C LEU A 173 3.09 17.11 9.79
N ALA A 174 2.63 16.16 8.98
CA ALA A 174 1.55 15.25 9.33
C ALA A 174 1.99 13.99 10.09
N ALA A 175 3.30 13.67 10.07
CA ALA A 175 3.80 12.49 10.77
C ALA A 175 3.60 12.60 12.30
N PRO A 176 3.17 11.52 12.99
CA PRO A 176 2.93 10.17 12.48
C PRO A 176 1.55 9.98 11.83
N PHE A 177 1.49 9.15 10.78
CA PHE A 177 0.24 8.80 10.10
C PHE A 177 -0.51 7.65 10.80
N ASN A 178 -1.83 7.72 10.76
CA ASN A 178 -2.72 6.61 11.07
C ASN A 178 -3.07 5.83 9.77
N ASP A 179 -3.69 4.65 9.92
CA ASP A 179 -4.01 3.78 8.79
C ASP A 179 -4.97 4.45 7.78
N THR A 180 -5.92 5.26 8.25
CA THR A 180 -6.84 6.01 7.38
C THR A 180 -6.09 7.02 6.50
N ALA A 181 -5.14 7.76 7.07
CA ALA A 181 -4.33 8.73 6.33
C ALA A 181 -3.44 8.02 5.29
N LEU A 182 -2.84 6.88 5.65
CA LEU A 182 -2.05 6.07 4.71
C LEU A 182 -2.91 5.54 3.56
N SER A 183 -4.13 5.08 3.86
CA SER A 183 -5.13 4.65 2.88
C SER A 183 -5.51 5.79 1.91
N GLU A 184 -5.70 7.01 2.40
CA GLU A 184 -5.93 8.18 1.54
C GLU A 184 -4.73 8.55 0.68
N ILE A 185 -3.50 8.47 1.21
CA ILE A 185 -2.29 8.71 0.42
C ILE A 185 -2.19 7.67 -0.71
N ARG A 186 -2.49 6.40 -0.44
CA ARG A 186 -2.54 5.35 -1.46
C ARG A 186 -3.59 5.65 -2.53
N LEU A 187 -4.80 6.03 -2.12
CA LEU A 187 -5.87 6.43 -3.03
C LEU A 187 -5.43 7.59 -3.93
N ALA A 188 -4.76 8.60 -3.37
CA ALA A 188 -4.27 9.74 -4.13
C ALA A 188 -3.25 9.31 -5.20
N CYS A 189 -2.26 8.48 -4.83
CA CYS A 189 -1.30 7.95 -5.80
C CYS A 189 -1.97 7.10 -6.88
N LEU A 190 -2.99 6.30 -6.50
CA LEU A 190 -3.73 5.43 -7.40
C LEU A 190 -4.51 6.22 -8.46
N GLN A 191 -5.17 7.31 -8.06
CA GLN A 191 -5.97 8.14 -8.96
C GLN A 191 -5.15 8.77 -10.09
N ASN A 192 -3.89 9.14 -9.81
CA ASN A 192 -2.96 9.63 -10.81
C ASN A 192 -2.13 8.53 -11.48
N SER A 193 -2.32 7.26 -11.08
CA SER A 193 -1.48 6.12 -11.47
C SER A 193 0.02 6.38 -11.30
N ASP A 194 0.40 7.11 -10.24
CA ASP A 194 1.76 7.64 -10.06
C ASP A 194 2.65 6.66 -9.28
N GLN A 195 3.14 5.65 -9.99
CA GLN A 195 4.00 4.61 -9.41
C GLN A 195 5.30 5.17 -8.81
N ILE A 196 5.89 6.21 -9.40
CA ILE A 196 7.17 6.77 -8.95
C ILE A 196 7.00 7.44 -7.59
N LEU A 197 5.97 8.28 -7.43
CA LEU A 197 5.66 8.85 -6.12
C LEU A 197 5.27 7.78 -5.12
N PHE A 198 4.45 6.80 -5.54
CA PHE A 198 4.06 5.72 -4.66
C PHE A 198 5.28 4.98 -4.08
N GLN A 199 6.27 4.62 -4.91
CA GLN A 199 7.52 4.01 -4.42
C GLN A 199 8.32 4.95 -3.52
N ARG A 200 8.35 6.26 -3.82
CA ARG A 200 9.01 7.24 -2.96
C ARG A 200 8.35 7.38 -1.58
N LEU A 201 7.02 7.25 -1.52
CA LEU A 201 6.24 7.31 -0.28
C LEU A 201 6.18 5.96 0.45
N LYS A 202 6.61 4.87 -0.19
CA LYS A 202 6.58 3.51 0.38
C LYS A 202 7.16 3.37 1.80
N PRO A 203 8.27 4.05 2.16
CA PRO A 203 8.79 3.99 3.54
C PRO A 203 7.78 4.45 4.60
N LEU A 204 6.77 5.25 4.24
CA LEU A 204 5.68 5.65 5.14
C LEU A 204 4.69 4.50 5.40
N PHE A 205 4.50 3.60 4.42
CA PHE A 205 3.58 2.46 4.48
C PHE A 205 4.23 1.21 5.07
N THR A 206 5.51 0.99 4.77
CA THR A 206 6.23 -0.22 5.15
C THR A 206 7.05 0.03 6.41
N ARG A 207 6.39 0.08 7.57
CA ARG A 207 7.10 -0.05 8.84
C ARG A 207 7.52 -1.50 8.98
N LEU A 208 8.83 -1.77 8.95
CA LEU A 208 9.34 -3.08 9.30
C LEU A 208 8.79 -3.47 10.68
N SER A 209 8.53 -4.75 10.85
CA SER A 209 8.25 -5.26 12.20
C SER A 209 9.50 -5.05 13.06
N GLY A 210 9.35 -4.65 14.33
CA GLY A 210 10.50 -4.43 15.23
C GLY A 210 11.54 -5.57 15.23
N PRO A 211 11.13 -6.86 15.25
CA PRO A 211 12.06 -7.98 15.10
C PRO A 211 12.83 -8.01 13.78
N GLU A 212 12.20 -7.64 12.66
CA GLU A 212 12.87 -7.56 11.37
C GLU A 212 13.92 -6.46 11.39
N ASP A 213 13.60 -5.30 11.94
CA ASP A 213 14.53 -4.18 12.04
C ASP A 213 15.78 -4.56 12.85
N ILE A 214 15.58 -5.23 13.99
CA ILE A 214 16.67 -5.71 14.85
C ILE A 214 17.51 -6.81 14.17
N LEU A 215 16.87 -7.81 13.57
CA LEU A 215 17.57 -8.99 13.01
C LEU A 215 18.20 -8.71 11.64
N LEU A 216 17.65 -7.75 10.88
CA LEU A 216 18.21 -7.30 9.61
C LEU A 216 19.28 -6.21 9.79
N GLY A 217 19.40 -5.63 10.99
CA GLY A 217 20.47 -4.72 11.36
C GLY A 217 20.16 -3.24 11.07
N GLY A 218 18.90 -2.83 11.09
CA GLY A 218 18.47 -1.42 11.01
C GLY A 218 18.62 -0.74 9.64
N THR A 219 19.49 -1.25 8.77
CA THR A 219 19.78 -0.67 7.45
C THR A 219 19.70 -1.75 6.37
N HIS A 220 18.48 -2.09 5.97
CA HIS A 220 18.28 -2.92 4.77
C HIS A 220 18.06 -2.01 3.55
N PRO A 221 18.66 -2.32 2.39
CA PRO A 221 18.34 -1.61 1.17
C PRO A 221 16.84 -1.72 0.87
N PRO A 222 16.19 -0.65 0.41
CA PRO A 222 14.79 -0.70 0.03
C PRO A 222 14.60 -1.63 -1.18
N ASP A 223 13.45 -2.30 -1.23
CA ASP A 223 13.05 -3.06 -2.42
C ASP A 223 12.78 -2.10 -3.59
N ASP A 224 13.29 -2.46 -4.77
CA ASP A 224 13.16 -1.67 -6.00
C ASP A 224 12.06 -2.27 -6.87
N ILE A 225 11.15 -1.44 -7.39
CA ILE A 225 10.04 -1.87 -8.25
C ILE A 225 9.81 -0.85 -9.37
N GLU A 226 10.00 -1.30 -10.60
CA GLU A 226 9.74 -0.55 -11.81
C GLU A 226 8.53 -1.14 -12.53
N VAL A 227 7.58 -0.29 -12.93
CA VAL A 227 6.38 -0.72 -13.66
C VAL A 227 6.41 -0.12 -15.06
N GLU A 228 6.26 -0.98 -16.06
CA GLU A 228 6.17 -0.64 -17.47
C GLU A 228 4.77 -1.02 -18.00
N GLU A 229 3.98 -0.03 -18.39
CA GLU A 229 2.71 -0.26 -19.07
C GLU A 229 2.93 -0.45 -20.58
N LYS A 230 2.55 -1.62 -21.12
CA LYS A 230 2.77 -1.92 -22.54
C LYS A 230 1.85 -1.09 -23.43
N ARG A 231 2.42 -0.37 -24.39
CA ARG A 231 1.65 0.36 -25.41
C ARG A 231 1.05 -0.63 -26.41
N GLY A 232 -0.23 -0.44 -26.76
CA GLY A 232 -0.92 -1.27 -27.76
C GLY A 232 -1.44 -2.63 -27.27
N GLN A 233 -1.20 -2.99 -26.00
CA GLN A 233 -1.82 -4.15 -25.36
C GLN A 233 -2.67 -3.65 -24.19
N GLU A 234 -3.99 -3.67 -24.37
CA GLU A 234 -4.93 -3.20 -23.36
C GLU A 234 -4.76 -3.99 -22.06
N GLY A 235 -4.65 -3.27 -20.94
CA GLY A 235 -4.47 -3.88 -19.61
C GLY A 235 -3.12 -4.58 -19.38
N ALA A 236 -2.21 -4.66 -20.36
CA ALA A 236 -0.94 -5.36 -20.17
C ALA A 236 0.11 -4.50 -19.47
N PHE A 237 0.85 -5.06 -18.52
CA PHE A 237 1.95 -4.40 -17.83
C PHE A 237 3.04 -5.39 -17.40
N ILE A 238 4.23 -4.86 -17.11
CA ILE A 238 5.35 -5.59 -16.52
C ILE A 238 5.78 -4.86 -15.25
N ALA A 239 5.82 -5.56 -14.12
CA ALA A 239 6.43 -5.06 -12.89
C ALA A 239 7.75 -5.79 -12.65
N ARG A 240 8.89 -5.10 -12.86
CA ARG A 240 10.24 -5.60 -12.56
C ARG A 240 10.58 -5.23 -11.13
N PHE A 241 11.16 -6.15 -10.38
CA PHE A 241 11.48 -5.91 -8.99
C PHE A 241 12.81 -6.53 -8.56
N LYS A 242 13.40 -5.93 -7.53
CA LYS A 242 14.58 -6.43 -6.82
C LYS A 242 14.26 -6.45 -5.33
N ILE A 243 14.39 -7.63 -4.72
CA ILE A 243 14.14 -7.81 -3.29
C ILE A 243 15.48 -8.00 -2.59
N ALA A 244 15.89 -7.01 -1.82
CA ALA A 244 17.14 -7.09 -1.07
C ALA A 244 17.02 -8.12 0.07
N MET A 245 18.09 -8.89 0.28
CA MET A 245 18.19 -9.89 1.35
C MET A 245 17.00 -10.87 1.40
N PHE A 246 16.53 -11.32 0.23
CA PHE A 246 15.29 -12.07 0.08
C PHE A 246 15.22 -13.30 1.00
N GLN A 247 16.24 -14.16 1.00
CA GLN A 247 16.22 -15.38 1.83
C GLN A 247 16.25 -15.06 3.32
N LYS A 248 17.07 -14.08 3.72
CA LYS A 248 17.17 -13.66 5.12
C LYS A 248 15.80 -13.18 5.61
N ARG A 249 15.09 -12.38 4.81
CA ARG A 249 13.74 -11.91 5.11
C ARG A 249 12.75 -13.08 5.13
N MET A 250 12.76 -13.96 4.14
CA MET A 250 11.90 -15.15 4.14
C MET A 250 12.09 -16.05 5.37
N ASN A 251 13.33 -16.17 5.87
CA ASN A 251 13.63 -16.95 7.06
C ASN A 251 13.21 -16.26 8.37
N ILE A 252 13.28 -14.92 8.42
CA ILE A 252 12.99 -14.13 9.63
C ILE A 252 11.54 -13.66 9.68
N SER A 253 11.11 -12.86 8.70
CA SER A 253 9.76 -12.29 8.64
C SER A 253 8.72 -13.31 8.20
N GLN A 254 9.13 -14.25 7.34
CA GLN A 254 8.22 -15.17 6.64
C GLN A 254 7.15 -14.45 5.79
N ASP A 255 7.43 -13.20 5.45
CA ASP A 255 6.52 -12.30 4.74
C ASP A 255 7.33 -11.18 4.08
N VAL A 256 7.44 -11.22 2.76
CA VAL A 256 8.08 -10.20 1.95
C VAL A 256 7.01 -9.62 1.03
N LYS A 257 6.77 -8.31 1.12
CA LYS A 257 5.66 -7.63 0.42
C LYS A 257 6.20 -6.60 -0.57
N LEU A 258 5.66 -6.63 -1.77
CA LEU A 258 5.88 -5.67 -2.82
C LEU A 258 4.53 -5.04 -3.18
N GLU A 259 4.41 -3.73 -2.96
CA GLU A 259 3.25 -2.94 -3.37
C GLU A 259 3.64 -2.09 -4.58
N PHE A 260 2.76 -2.01 -5.59
CA PHE A 260 2.97 -1.17 -6.77
C PHE A 260 1.65 -0.81 -7.45
N ILE A 261 1.64 0.29 -8.20
CA ILE A 261 0.53 0.73 -9.02
C ILE A 261 0.79 0.35 -10.47
N ALA A 262 -0.18 -0.30 -11.11
CA ALA A 262 -0.16 -0.59 -12.53
C ALA A 262 -1.58 -0.58 -13.07
N ARG A 263 -1.82 0.08 -14.22
CA ARG A 263 -3.13 0.13 -14.89
C ARG A 263 -4.27 0.61 -13.98
N GLY A 264 -4.00 1.66 -13.19
CA GLY A 264 -4.98 2.21 -12.25
C GLY A 264 -5.44 1.24 -11.16
N ARG A 265 -4.60 0.25 -10.80
CA ARG A 265 -4.83 -0.70 -9.71
C ARG A 265 -3.62 -0.72 -8.79
N LEU A 266 -3.88 -0.87 -7.49
CA LEU A 266 -2.86 -1.04 -6.47
C LEU A 266 -2.69 -2.54 -6.18
N TRP A 267 -1.53 -3.08 -6.54
CA TRP A 267 -1.20 -4.49 -6.46
C TRP A 267 -0.36 -4.79 -5.23
N MET A 268 -0.56 -5.97 -4.66
CA MET A 268 0.31 -6.55 -3.64
C MET A 268 0.79 -7.93 -4.08
N LEU A 269 2.08 -8.03 -4.39
CA LEU A 269 2.79 -9.29 -4.59
C LEU A 269 3.52 -9.66 -3.30
N ARG A 270 3.33 -10.89 -2.80
CA ARG A 270 3.98 -11.35 -1.57
C ARG A 270 4.66 -12.69 -1.76
N PHE A 271 5.77 -12.86 -1.06
CA PHE A 271 6.38 -14.15 -0.79
C PHE A 271 6.18 -14.44 0.68
N ILE A 272 5.59 -15.58 1.01
CA ILE A 272 5.24 -15.93 2.38
C ILE A 272 5.69 -17.35 2.71
N VAL A 273 5.96 -17.61 3.99
CA VAL A 273 5.98 -18.97 4.53
C VAL A 273 4.65 -19.21 5.21
N VAL A 274 3.93 -20.23 4.78
CA VAL A 274 2.61 -20.61 5.33
C VAL A 274 2.79 -21.03 6.79
N ARG A 275 2.12 -20.35 7.72
CA ARG A 275 2.33 -20.58 9.17
C ARG A 275 1.47 -21.69 9.75
N GLY A 276 0.35 -22.00 9.10
CA GLY A 276 -0.64 -22.95 9.59
C GLY A 276 -1.60 -23.35 8.48
N THR A 277 -2.44 -24.34 8.75
CA THR A 277 -3.48 -24.81 7.82
C THR A 277 -4.54 -23.74 7.53
N SER A 278 -4.71 -22.76 8.42
CA SER A 278 -5.66 -21.65 8.27
C SER A 278 -4.96 -20.29 8.22
N ASP A 279 -3.90 -20.19 7.42
CA ASP A 279 -3.20 -18.92 7.21
C ASP A 279 -4.08 -17.96 6.39
N ARG A 280 -4.68 -16.97 7.08
CA ARG A 280 -5.58 -15.97 6.48
C ARG A 280 -4.98 -15.25 5.27
N ARG A 281 -3.64 -15.17 5.19
CA ARG A 281 -2.93 -14.51 4.08
C ARG A 281 -3.11 -15.25 2.75
N THR A 282 -3.39 -16.55 2.81
CA THR A 282 -3.58 -17.39 1.61
C THR A 282 -5.03 -17.43 1.15
N GLY A 283 -6.00 -17.10 2.01
CA GLY A 283 -7.43 -17.33 1.73
C GLY A 283 -7.81 -18.80 1.51
N VAL A 284 -6.88 -19.73 1.73
CA VAL A 284 -6.94 -21.13 1.32
C VAL A 284 -6.59 -22.03 2.51
N HIS A 285 -7.36 -23.09 2.74
CA HIS A 285 -7.28 -23.89 3.98
C HIS A 285 -6.45 -25.19 3.89
N TRP A 286 -5.73 -25.44 2.78
CA TRP A 286 -5.09 -26.74 2.51
C TRP A 286 -3.57 -26.69 2.27
N GLN A 287 -2.89 -25.62 2.67
CA GLN A 287 -1.45 -25.53 2.51
C GLN A 287 -0.70 -26.11 3.73
N ARG A 288 0.34 -26.89 3.45
CA ARG A 288 1.20 -27.45 4.50
C ARG A 288 1.96 -26.31 5.21
N PRO A 289 1.97 -26.26 6.55
CA PRO A 289 2.80 -25.30 7.27
C PRO A 289 4.28 -25.44 6.89
N GLY A 290 4.97 -24.31 6.76
CA GLY A 290 6.36 -24.23 6.29
C GLY A 290 6.51 -24.11 4.78
N THR A 291 5.45 -24.33 3.98
CA THR A 291 5.50 -24.16 2.53
C THR A 291 5.74 -22.70 2.16
N TRP A 292 6.71 -22.44 1.29
CA TRP A 292 6.88 -21.13 0.67
C TRP A 292 5.87 -20.96 -0.46
N ALA A 293 5.20 -19.82 -0.51
CA ALA A 293 4.20 -19.52 -1.52
C ALA A 293 4.33 -18.07 -2.00
N VAL A 294 3.88 -17.84 -3.23
CA VAL A 294 3.69 -16.52 -3.81
C VAL A 294 2.21 -16.20 -3.78
N THR A 295 1.85 -14.99 -3.35
CA THR A 295 0.48 -14.50 -3.40
C THR A 295 0.38 -13.22 -4.20
N LEU A 296 -0.70 -13.06 -4.97
CA LEU A 296 -1.00 -11.83 -5.69
C LEU A 296 -2.45 -11.41 -5.41
N SER A 297 -2.64 -10.16 -5.00
CA SER A 297 -3.96 -9.61 -4.68
C SER A 297 -4.06 -8.13 -5.02
N LEU A 298 -5.28 -7.61 -5.07
CA LEU A 298 -5.56 -6.18 -5.13
C LEU A 298 -5.65 -5.58 -3.73
N LEU A 299 -5.12 -4.38 -3.58
CA LEU A 299 -5.26 -3.57 -2.37
C LEU A 299 -6.52 -2.69 -2.44
N GLU A 300 -6.81 -2.06 -1.31
CA GLU A 300 -7.88 -1.06 -1.14
C GLU A 300 -7.94 -0.07 -2.30
N HIS A 301 -9.16 0.43 -2.58
CA HIS A 301 -9.48 1.39 -3.64
C HIS A 301 -9.33 0.93 -5.09
N SER A 302 -8.76 -0.25 -5.32
CA SER A 302 -8.72 -0.84 -6.66
C SER A 302 -10.11 -1.31 -7.09
N SER A 303 -10.44 -1.30 -8.39
CA SER A 303 -11.68 -1.97 -8.84
C SER A 303 -11.44 -3.45 -9.09
N PRO A 304 -12.46 -4.32 -8.91
CA PRO A 304 -12.34 -5.73 -9.19
C PRO A 304 -11.89 -6.00 -10.63
N THR A 305 -10.93 -6.91 -10.81
CA THR A 305 -10.23 -7.06 -12.09
C THR A 305 -9.90 -8.53 -12.38
N ALA A 306 -10.24 -9.00 -13.58
CA ALA A 306 -9.76 -10.28 -14.08
C ALA A 306 -8.25 -10.19 -14.38
N LEU A 307 -7.50 -11.22 -14.04
CA LEU A 307 -6.05 -11.21 -14.19
C LEU A 307 -5.55 -12.49 -14.81
N ASP A 308 -4.77 -12.32 -15.87
CA ASP A 308 -3.89 -13.34 -16.39
C ASP A 308 -2.43 -12.91 -16.23
N SER A 309 -1.65 -13.63 -15.41
CA SER A 309 -0.29 -13.19 -15.10
C SER A 309 0.71 -14.34 -14.94
N ARG A 310 1.99 -14.01 -15.04
CA ARG A 310 3.11 -14.94 -14.93
C ARG A 310 4.24 -14.25 -14.19
N LEU A 311 4.73 -14.90 -13.13
CA LEU A 311 5.92 -14.48 -12.42
C LEU A 311 7.13 -15.20 -13.03
N LEU A 312 8.13 -14.41 -13.40
CA LEU A 312 9.40 -14.87 -13.95
C LEU A 312 10.52 -14.49 -12.98
N ILE A 313 11.39 -15.44 -12.64
CA ILE A 313 12.59 -15.21 -11.84
C ILE A 313 13.79 -15.67 -12.67
N GLU A 314 14.64 -14.71 -13.00
CA GLU A 314 15.77 -14.88 -13.90
C GLU A 314 17.04 -15.14 -13.08
N GLU A 315 17.96 -15.94 -13.64
CA GLU A 315 19.29 -16.06 -13.06
C GLU A 315 20.00 -14.69 -13.19
N PRO A 316 20.65 -14.19 -12.13
CA PRO A 316 21.41 -12.94 -12.19
C PRO A 316 22.46 -13.04 -13.31
N GLU A 317 22.48 -12.05 -14.21
CA GLU A 317 23.52 -11.96 -15.22
C GLU A 317 24.86 -11.75 -14.54
N HIS A 318 25.72 -12.76 -14.59
CA HIS A 318 27.10 -12.57 -14.14
C HIS A 318 27.80 -11.67 -15.15
N PRO A 319 28.42 -10.56 -14.70
CA PRO A 319 29.19 -9.71 -15.60
C PRO A 319 30.23 -10.61 -16.27
N VAL A 320 30.14 -10.71 -17.60
CA VAL A 320 31.12 -11.44 -18.39
C VAL A 320 32.43 -10.70 -18.21
N ILE A 321 33.28 -11.18 -17.30
CA ILE A 321 34.61 -10.62 -17.11
C ILE A 321 35.31 -10.78 -18.46
N PRO A 322 35.72 -9.70 -19.13
CA PRO A 322 36.37 -9.80 -20.41
C PRO A 322 37.60 -10.72 -20.25
N PRO A 323 37.80 -11.68 -21.16
CA PRO A 323 38.89 -12.64 -21.02
C PRO A 323 40.21 -11.88 -20.92
N SER A 324 40.97 -12.12 -19.85
CA SER A 324 42.29 -11.53 -19.70
C SER A 324 43.18 -12.02 -20.86
N PRO A 325 43.87 -11.13 -21.59
CA PRO A 325 44.53 -11.46 -22.86
C PRO A 325 45.75 -12.41 -22.77
N SER A 326 46.09 -12.92 -21.58
CA SER A 326 47.35 -13.60 -21.30
C SER A 326 47.24 -15.11 -21.01
N SER A 327 46.12 -15.76 -21.32
CA SER A 327 45.96 -17.22 -21.11
C SER A 327 45.41 -17.95 -22.34
N PRO A 328 46.27 -18.46 -23.24
CA PRO A 328 45.88 -19.04 -24.54
C PRO A 328 45.30 -20.46 -24.50
N THR A 329 44.90 -21.03 -23.35
CA THR A 329 44.52 -22.46 -23.26
C THR A 329 43.24 -22.79 -22.49
N ALA A 330 42.49 -21.82 -21.97
CA ALA A 330 41.19 -22.11 -21.37
C ALA A 330 40.12 -22.24 -22.46
N ARG A 331 39.78 -23.49 -22.83
CA ARG A 331 38.56 -23.79 -23.60
C ARG A 331 37.39 -23.16 -22.85
N ALA A 332 36.90 -22.03 -23.36
CA ALA A 332 35.73 -21.34 -22.86
C ALA A 332 34.53 -22.29 -22.99
N GLY A 333 34.25 -23.04 -21.93
CA GLY A 333 33.00 -23.78 -21.80
C GLY A 333 31.88 -22.76 -21.79
N ARG A 334 31.16 -22.63 -22.91
CA ARG A 334 29.89 -21.90 -22.97
C ARG A 334 28.95 -22.54 -21.95
N THR A 335 28.84 -21.95 -20.77
CA THR A 335 27.78 -22.30 -19.84
C THR A 335 26.49 -21.83 -20.48
N THR A 336 25.63 -22.78 -20.89
CA THR A 336 24.29 -22.47 -21.34
C THR A 336 23.55 -21.74 -20.21
N PRO A 337 22.85 -20.63 -20.49
CA PRO A 337 22.13 -19.88 -19.45
C PRO A 337 21.12 -20.81 -18.77
N LYS A 338 20.98 -20.72 -17.44
CA LYS A 338 19.97 -21.53 -16.76
C LYS A 338 18.58 -21.09 -17.17
N PRO A 339 17.62 -22.02 -17.20
CA PRO A 339 16.24 -21.69 -17.55
C PRO A 339 15.63 -20.72 -16.53
N THR A 340 14.82 -19.77 -16.99
CA THR A 340 14.06 -18.86 -16.12
C THR A 340 13.02 -19.65 -15.31
N ILE A 341 12.95 -19.45 -13.99
CA ILE A 341 11.84 -19.98 -13.20
C ILE A 341 10.57 -19.27 -13.63
N SER A 342 9.53 -20.05 -13.85
CA SER A 342 8.25 -19.50 -14.26
C SER A 342 7.09 -20.07 -13.45
N LEU A 343 6.29 -19.16 -12.88
CA LEU A 343 5.12 -19.47 -12.08
C LEU A 343 3.89 -18.79 -12.70
N ARG A 344 2.85 -19.58 -12.99
CA ARG A 344 1.59 -19.07 -13.54
C ARG A 344 0.72 -18.57 -12.40
N LEU A 345 0.42 -17.28 -12.35
CA LEU A 345 -0.46 -16.67 -11.37
C LEU A 345 -1.80 -16.36 -12.05
N LYS A 346 -2.73 -17.31 -11.96
CA LYS A 346 -4.03 -17.25 -12.64
C LYS A 346 -5.14 -17.14 -11.61
N SER A 347 -6.02 -16.16 -11.78
CA SER A 347 -7.26 -16.11 -11.01
C SER A 347 -8.36 -16.89 -11.73
N SER A 348 -9.18 -17.63 -10.98
CA SER A 348 -10.40 -18.26 -11.51
C SER A 348 -11.57 -17.28 -11.60
N SER A 349 -11.51 -16.18 -10.84
CA SER A 349 -12.53 -15.14 -10.75
C SER A 349 -11.91 -13.74 -10.86
N HIS A 350 -12.72 -12.69 -10.82
CA HIS A 350 -12.17 -11.34 -10.68
C HIS A 350 -11.52 -11.23 -9.29
N LEU A 351 -10.29 -10.72 -9.24
CA LEU A 351 -9.69 -10.32 -7.97
C LEU A 351 -10.43 -9.08 -7.49
N ALA A 352 -10.82 -9.05 -6.22
CA ALA A 352 -11.37 -7.87 -5.57
C ALA A 352 -10.38 -7.33 -4.52
N PRO A 353 -10.44 -6.02 -4.18
CA PRO A 353 -9.69 -5.47 -3.06
C PRO A 353 -9.92 -6.27 -1.79
N GLN A 354 -8.87 -6.44 -0.98
CA GLN A 354 -8.98 -7.12 0.30
C GLN A 354 -9.99 -6.44 1.23
N GLY A 355 -11.20 -7.00 1.30
CA GLY A 355 -12.12 -6.87 2.42
C GLY A 355 -11.82 -7.92 3.49
N PRO A 356 -12.77 -8.24 4.39
CA PRO A 356 -12.67 -9.46 5.18
C PRO A 356 -12.46 -10.64 4.21
N PRO A 357 -11.43 -11.48 4.42
CA PRO A 357 -10.96 -12.42 3.40
C PRO A 357 -12.08 -13.35 2.94
N GLN A 358 -12.59 -13.12 1.72
CA GLN A 358 -13.49 -14.04 1.06
C GLN A 358 -12.68 -14.99 0.17
N HIS A 359 -13.23 -16.18 -0.09
CA HIS A 359 -12.59 -17.12 -1.01
C HIS A 359 -12.59 -16.51 -2.42
N GLY A 360 -11.40 -16.31 -3.01
CA GLY A 360 -11.23 -15.85 -4.40
C GLY A 360 -10.54 -14.49 -4.58
N ASP A 361 -10.27 -13.75 -3.49
CA ASP A 361 -9.67 -12.40 -3.59
C ASP A 361 -8.14 -12.40 -3.72
N VAL A 362 -7.51 -13.58 -3.59
CA VAL A 362 -6.06 -13.76 -3.57
C VAL A 362 -5.67 -14.97 -4.42
N ILE A 363 -4.73 -14.78 -5.34
CA ILE A 363 -4.06 -15.89 -6.03
C ILE A 363 -2.97 -16.41 -5.12
N VAL A 364 -2.88 -17.73 -4.95
CA VAL A 364 -1.80 -18.39 -4.19
C VAL A 364 -1.18 -19.48 -5.03
N VAL A 365 0.14 -19.42 -5.18
CA VAL A 365 0.93 -20.45 -5.88
C VAL A 365 2.06 -20.93 -4.97
N PRO A 366 2.01 -22.17 -4.47
CA PRO A 366 3.11 -22.80 -3.76
C PRO A 366 4.37 -22.86 -4.63
N LEU A 367 5.52 -22.52 -4.06
CA LEU A 367 6.80 -22.69 -4.76
C LEU A 367 7.14 -24.17 -5.00
N SER A 368 6.55 -25.08 -4.22
CA SER A 368 6.69 -26.54 -4.39
C SER A 368 6.11 -27.06 -5.71
N ASP A 369 5.26 -26.28 -6.39
CA ASP A 369 4.66 -26.68 -7.67
C ASP A 369 5.67 -26.61 -8.83
N SER A 370 6.84 -26.00 -8.61
CA SER A 370 7.94 -25.95 -9.57
C SER A 370 9.25 -26.30 -8.86
N LEU A 371 9.92 -27.37 -9.30
CA LEU A 371 11.21 -27.80 -8.72
C LEU A 371 12.25 -26.68 -8.73
N MET A 372 12.26 -25.85 -9.77
CA MET A 372 13.19 -24.72 -9.86
C MET A 372 12.79 -23.60 -8.88
N ALA A 373 11.50 -23.33 -8.70
CA ALA A 373 11.04 -22.32 -7.77
C ALA A 373 11.23 -22.74 -6.31
N GLN A 374 11.04 -24.03 -5.99
CA GLN A 374 11.34 -24.59 -4.69
C GLN A 374 12.82 -24.39 -4.30
N SER A 375 13.72 -24.30 -5.29
CA SER A 375 15.15 -24.09 -5.01
C SER A 375 15.45 -22.77 -4.26
N LEU A 376 14.55 -21.78 -4.34
CA LEU A 376 14.69 -20.47 -3.69
C LEU A 376 14.79 -20.55 -2.15
N GLN A 377 14.35 -21.67 -1.56
CA GLN A 377 14.40 -21.91 -0.12
C GLN A 377 15.80 -22.31 0.39
N TYR A 378 16.71 -22.70 -0.50
CA TYR A 378 18.05 -23.18 -0.12
C TYR A 378 19.09 -22.08 -0.27
N ALA A 379 20.03 -21.99 0.69
CA ALA A 379 21.04 -20.92 0.75
C ALA A 379 21.88 -20.76 -0.52
N ASP A 380 22.18 -21.86 -1.23
CA ASP A 380 23.01 -21.86 -2.45
C ASP A 380 22.19 -21.76 -3.74
N CYS A 381 21.00 -21.14 -3.69
CA CYS A 381 20.15 -20.96 -4.86
C CYS A 381 20.78 -20.00 -5.87
N SER A 382 21.06 -20.46 -7.08
CA SER A 382 21.70 -19.62 -8.10
C SER A 382 20.83 -18.50 -8.67
N TYR A 383 19.52 -18.50 -8.41
CA TYR A 383 18.61 -17.41 -8.81
C TYR A 383 18.68 -16.20 -7.87
N ILE A 384 19.47 -16.31 -6.81
CA ILE A 384 19.65 -15.27 -5.81
C ILE A 384 21.09 -14.79 -5.93
N ASP A 385 21.24 -13.49 -6.09
CA ASP A 385 22.56 -12.88 -6.27
C ASP A 385 23.37 -13.00 -4.96
N ARG A 386 24.70 -12.83 -5.04
CA ARG A 386 25.63 -13.02 -3.92
C ARG A 386 25.36 -12.07 -2.75
N ASP A 387 24.73 -10.94 -3.02
CA ASP A 387 24.27 -9.96 -2.03
C ASP A 387 22.92 -10.36 -1.37
N GLY A 388 22.34 -11.49 -1.77
CA GLY A 388 21.05 -11.98 -1.31
C GLY A 388 19.86 -11.36 -2.06
N THR A 389 20.09 -10.65 -3.17
CA THR A 389 19.03 -10.01 -3.94
C THR A 389 18.31 -11.01 -4.85
N LEU A 390 16.98 -11.07 -4.74
CA LEU A 390 16.13 -11.77 -5.70
C LEU A 390 15.67 -10.80 -6.80
N ARG A 391 15.85 -11.18 -8.06
CA ARG A 391 15.34 -10.41 -9.21
C ARG A 391 14.20 -11.16 -9.86
N GLY A 392 13.13 -10.44 -10.17
CA GLY A 392 11.99 -11.02 -10.87
C GLY A 392 11.22 -10.00 -11.66
N ARG A 393 10.31 -10.51 -12.49
CA ARG A 393 9.31 -9.70 -13.20
C ARG A 393 7.96 -10.38 -13.18
N LEU A 394 6.93 -9.62 -12.88
CA LEU A 394 5.54 -10.02 -13.06
C LEU A 394 5.05 -9.48 -14.39
N GLU A 395 4.69 -10.37 -15.31
CA GLU A 395 4.01 -10.03 -16.55
C GLU A 395 2.52 -10.29 -16.38
N ALA A 396 1.69 -9.30 -16.67
CA ALA A 396 0.26 -9.36 -16.39
C ALA A 396 -0.57 -8.68 -17.47
N SER A 397 -1.81 -9.16 -17.64
CA SER A 397 -2.84 -8.55 -18.47
C SER A 397 -4.18 -8.57 -17.73
N LEU A 398 -4.92 -7.46 -17.80
CA LEU A 398 -6.24 -7.32 -17.22
C LEU A 398 -7.33 -7.93 -18.12
N SER A 399 -7.17 -9.20 -18.49
CA SER A 399 -8.08 -9.92 -19.40
C SER A 399 -8.59 -11.21 -18.75
N PRO A 400 -9.81 -11.65 -19.08
CA PRO A 400 -10.32 -12.96 -18.65
C PRO A 400 -9.37 -14.09 -19.08
N PRO A 401 -9.24 -15.13 -18.27
CA PRO A 401 -8.41 -16.26 -18.61
C PRO A 401 -8.97 -17.02 -19.83
N GLY A 402 -8.28 -16.96 -20.98
CA GLY A 402 -8.55 -17.80 -22.15
C GLY A 402 -8.93 -17.05 -23.43
N GLU A 403 -9.24 -15.75 -23.36
CA GLU A 403 -9.62 -14.99 -24.55
C GLU A 403 -8.41 -14.55 -25.39
N ASN A 404 -7.26 -14.32 -24.74
CA ASN A 404 -6.00 -14.01 -25.39
C ASN A 404 -4.88 -14.59 -24.52
N CYS A 405 -4.15 -15.59 -25.02
CA CYS A 405 -2.93 -16.02 -24.35
C CYS A 405 -1.91 -14.88 -24.50
N VAL A 406 -1.73 -14.09 -23.45
CA VAL A 406 -0.78 -12.94 -23.41
C VAL A 406 0.66 -13.39 -23.68
N ILE A 407 0.91 -14.69 -23.65
CA ILE A 407 2.21 -15.32 -23.70
C ILE A 407 2.12 -16.46 -24.73
N CYS A 408 2.24 -16.11 -26.01
CA CYS A 408 2.49 -17.07 -27.08
C CYS A 408 4.00 -17.19 -27.31
#